data_AF-M0ZTZ8-F1
#
_entry.id   AF-M0ZTZ8-F1
#
_cell.length_a   1.000
_cell.length_b   1.000
_cell.length_c   1.000
_cell.angle_alpha   90.00
_cell.angle_beta   90.00
_cell.angle_gamma   90.00
#
_symmetry.space_group_name_H-M   'P 1'
#
loop_
_entity.id
_entity.type
_entity.pdbx_description
1 polymer ?
#
loop_
_entity_poly.entity_id
_entity_poly.type
_entity_poly.pdbx_seq_one_letter_code
_entity_poly.pdbx_strand_id
1 'polypeptide(L)'
;MGSLTSIIGAAVALQRIWTSVPLLVADESWLHHVFFAYPGVIAFLFMDGAILIASVTLCVIQISQIARNLTTNEMANAVRYGYLRGPDGRFRNPYNHGCRKNCSDFLINGYTNDDEIAWPPLQHVAS
;
A
#
# COMPACT_ATOMS: atom_id res chain seq x y z
N MET A 1 -7.33 -5.25 3.03
CA MET A 1 -7.61 -6.64 3.50
C MET A 1 -6.34 -7.47 3.59
N GLY A 2 -5.45 -7.49 2.58
CA GLY A 2 -4.22 -8.30 2.58
C GLY A 2 -3.26 -8.11 3.77
N SER A 3 -3.05 -6.87 4.23
CA SER A 3 -2.19 -6.59 5.38
C SER A 3 -2.75 -7.14 6.70
N LEU A 4 -4.05 -6.93 6.94
CA LEU A 4 -4.73 -7.45 8.13
C LEU A 4 -4.72 -8.99 8.15
N THR A 5 -5.02 -9.62 7.02
CA THR A 5 -5.01 -11.10 6.93
C THR A 5 -3.62 -11.68 7.16
N SER A 6 -2.57 -11.03 6.65
CA SER A 6 -1.19 -11.45 6.89
C SER A 6 -0.80 -11.27 8.36
N ILE A 7 -1.12 -10.12 8.99
CA ILE A 7 -0.84 -9.92 10.43
C ILE A 7 -1.52 -11.00 11.28
N ILE A 8 -2.79 -11.31 11.01
CA ILE A 8 -3.52 -12.35 11.72
C ILE A 8 -2.89 -13.73 11.45
N GLY A 9 -2.54 -14.03 10.20
CA GLY A 9 -1.88 -15.28 9.80
C GLY A 9 -0.56 -15.50 10.52
N ALA A 10 0.32 -14.49 10.53
CA ALA A 10 1.58 -14.50 11.25
C ALA A 10 1.38 -14.66 12.77
N ALA A 11 0.44 -13.93 13.36
CA ALA A 11 0.15 -14.04 14.80
C ALA A 11 -0.32 -15.44 15.18
N VAL A 12 -1.22 -16.04 14.40
CA VAL A 12 -1.70 -17.41 14.62
C VAL A 12 -0.58 -18.43 14.41
N ALA A 13 0.28 -18.26 13.40
CA ALA A 13 1.42 -19.14 13.17
C ALA A 13 2.41 -19.10 14.34
N LEU A 14 2.77 -17.91 14.82
CA LEU A 14 3.65 -17.73 15.99
C LEU A 14 3.03 -18.31 17.26
N GLN A 15 1.73 -18.06 17.50
CA GLN A 15 1.03 -18.63 18.63
C GLN A 15 1.06 -20.16 18.59
N ARG A 16 0.81 -20.77 17.41
CA ARG A 16 0.83 -22.23 17.25
C ARG A 16 2.22 -22.82 17.48
N ILE A 17 3.27 -22.20 16.95
CA ILE A 17 4.66 -22.64 17.22
C ILE A 17 4.93 -22.60 18.72
N TRP A 18 4.56 -21.50 19.38
CA TRP A 18 4.78 -21.31 20.82
C TRP A 18 4.04 -22.32 21.69
N THR A 19 2.80 -22.67 21.35
CA THR A 19 1.98 -23.59 22.15
C THR A 19 2.22 -25.06 21.85
N SER A 20 2.59 -25.39 20.60
CA SER A 20 2.63 -26.77 20.12
C SER A 20 4.02 -27.39 20.12
N VAL A 21 5.09 -26.59 20.21
CA VAL A 21 6.46 -27.09 20.30
C VAL A 21 6.81 -27.23 21.79
N PRO A 22 6.92 -28.46 22.34
CA PRO A 22 7.33 -28.65 23.72
C PRO A 22 8.71 -28.03 23.95
N LEU A 23 8.91 -27.39 25.12
CA LEU A 23 10.24 -26.97 25.60
C LEU A 23 11.06 -28.23 25.93
N LEU A 24 11.51 -28.97 24.92
CA LEU A 24 12.34 -30.17 25.09
C LEU A 24 13.54 -30.07 24.14
N VAL A 25 14.72 -29.82 24.71
CA VAL A 25 15.84 -30.77 24.85
C VAL A 25 17.06 -29.97 25.34
N ALA A 26 17.76 -30.52 26.35
CA ALA A 26 18.82 -29.88 27.13
C ALA A 26 20.13 -29.55 26.36
N ASP A 27 20.14 -29.57 25.03
CA ASP A 27 21.35 -29.42 24.20
C ASP A 27 21.13 -28.76 22.83
N GLU A 28 19.88 -28.69 22.33
CA GLU A 28 19.57 -28.12 21.00
C GLU A 28 18.81 -26.79 21.14
N SER A 29 19.21 -25.78 20.36
CA SER A 29 18.52 -24.49 20.41
C SER A 29 17.12 -24.63 19.80
N TRP A 30 16.10 -24.11 20.50
CA TRP A 30 14.70 -24.17 20.07
C TRP A 30 14.49 -23.66 18.63
N LEU A 31 15.24 -22.63 18.23
CA LEU A 31 15.21 -22.08 16.86
C LEU A 31 15.70 -23.08 15.81
N HIS A 32 16.77 -23.82 16.12
CA HIS A 32 17.29 -24.86 15.23
C HIS A 32 16.25 -25.96 15.04
N HIS A 33 15.63 -26.41 16.14
CA HIS A 33 14.56 -27.40 16.08
C HIS A 33 13.39 -26.92 15.21
N VAL A 34 12.91 -25.69 15.41
CA VAL A 34 11.80 -25.13 14.61
C VAL A 34 12.14 -25.07 13.12
N PHE A 35 13.37 -24.65 12.78
CA PHE A 35 13.80 -24.50 11.39
C PHE A 35 13.86 -25.83 10.64
N PHE A 36 14.38 -26.88 11.27
CA PHE A 36 14.56 -28.19 10.63
C PHE A 36 13.35 -29.11 10.75
N ALA A 37 12.59 -29.05 11.85
CA ALA A 37 11.42 -29.90 12.07
C ALA A 37 10.14 -29.35 11.41
N TYR A 38 10.03 -28.03 11.23
CA TYR A 38 8.82 -27.38 10.69
C TYR A 38 9.12 -26.42 9.53
N PRO A 39 9.80 -26.88 8.45
CA PRO A 39 10.16 -26.02 7.31
C PRO A 39 8.94 -25.37 6.63
N GLY A 40 7.78 -26.02 6.67
CA GLY A 40 6.53 -25.46 6.13
C GLY A 40 6.06 -24.18 6.84
N VAL A 41 6.29 -24.08 8.15
CA VAL A 41 5.94 -22.87 8.91
C VAL A 41 6.90 -21.73 8.59
N ILE A 42 8.19 -22.04 8.40
CA ILE A 42 9.18 -21.06 7.95
C ILE A 42 8.84 -20.54 6.55
N ALA A 43 8.51 -21.43 5.62
CA ALA A 43 8.09 -21.06 4.27
C ALA A 43 6.82 -20.22 4.27
N PHE A 44 5.84 -20.56 5.12
CA PHE A 44 4.63 -19.77 5.30
C PHE A 44 4.95 -18.36 5.80
N LEU A 45 5.72 -18.21 6.88
CA LEU A 45 6.07 -16.90 7.45
C LEU A 45 6.86 -16.03 6.46
N PHE A 46 7.73 -16.64 5.66
CA PHE A 46 8.47 -15.92 4.61
C PHE A 46 7.53 -15.37 3.53
N MET A 47 6.64 -16.21 2.98
CA MET A 47 5.68 -15.80 1.95
C MET A 47 4.67 -14.77 2.50
N ASP A 48 4.18 -14.99 3.72
CA ASP A 48 3.27 -14.08 4.39
C ASP A 48 3.92 -12.72 4.65
N GLY A 49 5.20 -12.70 5.06
CA GLY A 49 6.00 -11.48 5.17
C GLY A 49 6.13 -10.71 3.84
N ALA A 50 6.36 -11.41 2.73
CA ALA A 50 6.40 -10.78 1.41
C ALA A 50 5.05 -10.14 1.03
N ILE A 51 3.94 -10.84 1.31
CA ILE A 51 2.58 -10.32 1.11
C ILE A 51 2.31 -9.11 1.99
N LEU A 52 2.76 -9.13 3.25
CA LEU A 52 2.61 -8.00 4.16
C LEU A 52 3.32 -6.76 3.61
N ILE A 53 4.59 -6.91 3.21
CA ILE A 53 5.39 -5.80 2.69
C ILE A 53 4.73 -5.20 1.44
N ALA A 54 4.33 -6.05 0.49
CA ALA A 54 3.66 -5.61 -0.73
C ALA A 54 2.33 -4.88 -0.43
N SER A 55 1.50 -5.48 0.42
CA SER A 55 0.18 -4.92 0.75
C SER A 55 0.26 -3.62 1.55
N VAL A 56 1.21 -3.50 2.48
CA VAL A 56 1.46 -2.26 3.23
C VAL A 56 1.98 -1.18 2.30
N THR A 57 2.92 -1.51 1.41
CA THR A 57 3.46 -0.55 0.43
C THR A 57 2.33 0.02 -0.44
N LEU A 58 1.48 -0.85 -0.99
CA LEU A 58 0.32 -0.43 -1.79
C LEU A 58 -0.66 0.41 -0.96
N CYS A 59 -0.91 0.03 0.30
CA CYS A 59 -1.79 0.79 1.19
C CYS A 59 -1.25 2.20 1.44
N VAL A 60 0.05 2.35 1.71
CA VAL A 60 0.69 3.66 1.90
C VAL A 60 0.58 4.52 0.63
N ILE A 61 0.82 3.92 -0.54
CA ILE A 61 0.68 4.62 -1.83
C ILE A 61 -0.78 5.10 -2.02
N GLN A 62 -1.77 4.25 -1.77
CA GLN A 62 -3.19 4.60 -1.90
C GLN A 62 -3.62 5.67 -0.89
N ILE A 63 -3.15 5.60 0.36
CA ILE A 63 -3.39 6.64 1.36
C ILE A 63 -2.78 7.97 0.89
N SER A 64 -1.57 7.95 0.33
CA SER A 64 -0.95 9.17 -0.21
C SER A 64 -1.70 9.72 -1.43
N GLN A 65 -2.27 8.84 -2.27
CA GLN A 65 -3.08 9.22 -3.42
C GLN A 65 -4.37 9.92 -2.96
N ILE A 66 -5.07 9.35 -1.97
CA ILE A 66 -6.25 9.98 -1.35
C ILE A 66 -5.88 11.32 -0.71
N ALA A 67 -4.81 11.35 0.09
CA ALA A 67 -4.38 12.57 0.79
C ALA A 67 -4.00 13.72 -0.16
N ARG A 68 -3.63 13.40 -1.40
CA ARG A 68 -3.29 14.39 -2.43
C ARG A 68 -4.40 14.60 -3.44
N ASN A 69 -5.51 13.86 -3.33
CA ASN A 69 -6.57 13.83 -4.33
C ASN A 69 -6.00 13.59 -5.74
N LEU A 70 -5.33 12.45 -5.91
CA LEU A 70 -4.68 12.04 -7.16
C LEU A 70 -4.94 10.56 -7.39
N THR A 71 -5.34 10.19 -8.60
CA THR A 71 -5.53 8.79 -8.97
C THR A 71 -4.21 8.11 -9.34
N THR A 72 -4.19 6.78 -9.34
CA THR A 72 -3.01 6.01 -9.79
C THR A 72 -2.66 6.32 -11.24
N ASN A 73 -3.66 6.47 -12.11
CA ASN A 73 -3.45 6.78 -13.52
C ASN A 73 -2.84 8.18 -13.71
N GLU A 74 -3.30 9.17 -12.95
CA GLU A 74 -2.72 10.52 -12.97
C GLU A 74 -1.28 10.53 -12.47
N MET A 75 -0.97 9.77 -11.42
CA MET A 75 0.39 9.66 -10.90
C MET A 75 1.33 8.97 -11.89
N ALA A 76 0.88 7.89 -12.54
CA ALA A 76 1.69 7.14 -13.50
C ALA A 76 1.87 7.88 -14.83
N ASN A 77 0.85 8.62 -15.28
CA ASN A 77 0.83 9.33 -16.55
C ASN A 77 0.90 10.86 -16.37
N ALA A 78 1.50 11.34 -15.28
CA ALA A 78 1.54 12.77 -14.96
C ALA A 78 2.15 13.64 -16.07
N VAL A 79 3.09 13.09 -16.84
CA VAL A 79 3.73 13.77 -17.98
C VAL A 79 2.75 14.03 -19.13
N ARG A 80 1.76 13.14 -19.32
CA ARG A 80 0.72 13.30 -20.33
C ARG A 80 -0.26 14.38 -19.93
N TYR A 81 -0.57 14.47 -18.63
CA TYR A 81 -1.52 15.42 -18.04
C TYR A 81 -0.94 16.82 -17.90
N GLY A 82 -1.15 17.66 -18.94
CA GLY A 82 -0.67 19.04 -18.96
C GLY A 82 -1.12 19.89 -17.77
N TYR A 83 -2.32 19.64 -17.22
CA TYR A 83 -2.81 20.32 -16.01
C TYR A 83 -2.03 19.95 -14.73
N LEU A 84 -1.35 18.80 -14.73
CA LEU A 84 -0.46 18.39 -13.64
C LEU A 84 0.92 19.05 -13.73
N ARG A 85 1.14 19.91 -14.73
CA ARG A 85 2.38 20.66 -14.92
C ARG A 85 2.16 22.13 -14.61
N GLY A 86 2.92 22.64 -13.66
CA GLY A 86 2.96 24.06 -13.34
C GLY A 86 3.65 24.88 -14.43
N PRO A 87 3.52 26.22 -14.38
CA PRO A 87 4.19 27.14 -15.29
C PRO A 87 5.71 26.91 -15.35
N ASP A 88 6.29 26.53 -14.22
CA ASP A 88 7.73 26.27 -14.04
C ASP A 88 8.15 24.87 -14.54
N GLY A 89 7.24 24.13 -15.16
CA GLY A 89 7.44 22.76 -15.62
C GLY A 89 7.41 21.69 -14.52
N ARG A 90 7.26 22.09 -13.25
CA ARG A 90 7.18 21.20 -12.07
C ARG A 90 5.80 20.55 -11.92
N PHE A 91 5.72 19.44 -11.20
CA PHE A 91 4.43 18.83 -10.87
C PHE A 91 3.58 19.76 -10.00
N ARG A 92 2.33 19.99 -10.40
CA ARG A 92 1.33 20.79 -9.67
C ARG A 92 0.00 20.05 -9.71
N ASN A 93 -0.53 19.65 -8.55
CA ASN A 93 -1.87 19.06 -8.49
C ASN A 93 -2.91 20.15 -8.16
N PRO A 94 -3.76 20.57 -9.12
CA PRO A 94 -4.81 21.54 -8.85
C PRO A 94 -5.94 20.99 -7.97
N TYR A 95 -6.15 19.66 -7.94
CA TYR A 95 -7.20 19.01 -7.16
C TYR A 95 -6.82 18.81 -5.68
N ASN A 96 -5.58 19.11 -5.30
CA ASN A 96 -5.11 18.94 -3.93
C ASN A 96 -5.55 20.12 -3.05
N HIS A 97 -6.54 19.90 -2.19
CA HIS A 97 -7.05 20.91 -1.24
C HIS A 97 -6.44 20.79 0.17
N GLY A 98 -5.37 20.00 0.31
CA GLY A 98 -4.74 19.67 1.58
C GLY A 98 -5.26 18.36 2.18
N CYS A 99 -4.37 17.66 2.90
CA CYS A 99 -4.59 16.29 3.39
C CYS A 99 -5.91 16.12 4.15
N ARG A 100 -6.20 17.01 5.11
CA ARG A 100 -7.42 16.91 5.94
C ARG A 100 -8.70 17.02 5.09
N LYS A 101 -8.74 17.96 4.14
CA LYS A 101 -9.92 18.16 3.29
C LYS A 101 -10.06 17.01 2.31
N ASN A 102 -9.01 16.64 1.59
CA ASN A 102 -9.04 15.53 0.65
C ASN A 102 -9.45 14.20 1.31
N CYS A 103 -8.90 13.90 2.51
CA CYS A 103 -9.29 12.69 3.25
C CYS A 103 -10.74 12.75 3.77
N SER A 104 -11.19 13.91 4.26
CA SER A 104 -12.59 14.10 4.69
C SER A 104 -13.57 13.94 3.53
N ASP A 105 -13.21 14.48 2.37
CA ASP A 105 -14.03 14.41 1.16
C ASP A 105 -14.12 12.96 0.66
N PHE A 106 -13.02 12.21 0.71
CA PHE A 106 -13.02 10.79 0.34
C PHE A 106 -13.78 9.89 1.32
N LEU A 107 -13.62 10.10 2.63
CA LEU A 107 -14.14 9.19 3.66
C LEU A 107 -15.56 9.51 4.15
N ILE A 108 -15.97 10.78 4.12
CA ILE A 108 -17.18 11.25 4.80
C ILE A 108 -18.11 11.98 3.83
N ASN A 109 -17.63 13.05 3.20
CA ASN A 109 -18.51 13.97 2.48
C ASN A 109 -18.88 13.49 1.07
N GLY A 110 -18.09 12.57 0.50
CA GLY A 110 -18.13 12.27 -0.92
C GLY A 110 -17.55 13.43 -1.76
N TYR A 111 -17.07 13.09 -2.95
CA TYR A 111 -16.56 14.09 -3.88
C TYR A 111 -17.72 14.95 -4.42
N THR A 112 -17.68 16.27 -4.22
CA THR A 112 -18.86 17.13 -4.37
C THR A 112 -18.75 18.20 -5.47
N ASN A 113 -17.57 18.42 -6.07
CA ASN A 113 -17.40 19.39 -7.16
C ASN A 113 -16.37 18.91 -8.19
N ASP A 114 -16.84 18.55 -9.37
CA ASP A 114 -16.01 18.40 -10.57
C ASP A 114 -15.84 19.78 -11.20
N ASP A 115 -14.91 20.58 -10.66
CA ASP A 115 -14.35 21.68 -11.43
C ASP A 115 -13.49 21.04 -12.53
N GLU A 116 -14.13 20.62 -13.63
CA GLU A 116 -13.46 20.06 -14.79
C GLU A 116 -12.48 21.09 -15.33
N ILE A 117 -11.20 20.91 -15.04
CA ILE A 117 -10.14 21.62 -15.75
C ILE A 117 -10.16 21.06 -17.17
N ALA A 118 -10.86 21.76 -18.06
CA ALA A 118 -11.07 21.35 -19.44
C ALA A 118 -9.74 21.01 -20.10
N TRP A 119 -9.58 19.72 -20.43
CA TRP A 119 -8.44 19.25 -21.18
C TRP A 119 -8.58 19.71 -22.63
N PRO A 120 -7.57 20.35 -23.24
CA PRO A 120 -7.61 20.66 -24.67
C PRO A 120 -7.69 19.35 -25.47
N PRO A 121 -8.45 19.25 -26.56
CA PRO A 121 -8.56 18.00 -27.32
C PRO A 121 -7.17 17.42 -27.66
N LEU A 122 -7.01 16.10 -27.54
CA LEU A 122 -5.72 15.38 -27.76
C LEU A 122 -4.99 15.74 -29.07
N GLN A 123 -5.71 16.32 -30.03
CA GLN A 123 -5.18 16.83 -31.30
C GLN A 123 -4.15 17.96 -31.16
N HIS A 124 -4.14 18.71 -30.04
CA HIS A 124 -3.20 19.82 -29.84
C HIS A 124 -1.89 19.46 -29.13
N VAL A 125 -1.72 18.21 -28.67
CA VAL A 125 -0.53 17.80 -27.89
C VAL A 125 0.47 17.02 -28.74
N ALA A 126 0.11 16.67 -29.99
CA ALA A 126 0.94 15.86 -30.90
C ALA A 126 1.55 16.65 -32.07
N SER A 127 1.46 17.99 -32.05
CA SER A 127 2.07 18.87 -33.07
C SER A 127 3.38 19.47 -32.59
#